data_AF-A0A9W5R4U5-F1
#
_entry.id   AF-A0A9W5R4U5-F1
#
_cell.length_a   1.000
_cell.length_b   1.000
_cell.length_c   1.000
_cell.angle_alpha   90.00
_cell.angle_beta   90.00
_cell.angle_gamma   90.00
#
_symmetry.space_group_name_H-M   'P 1'
#
loop_
_entity.id
_entity.type
_entity.pdbx_description
1 polymer ?
#
loop_
_entity_poly.entity_id
_entity_poly.type
_entity_poly.pdbx_seq_one_letter_code
_entity_poly.pdbx_strand_id
1 'polypeptide(L)' 'MSERVKKREDLIGDTGVIIRTFKVIDAREGIHGVDVRVCDSDGEEYWTSLENVELDSGVTK' A
#
# COMPACT_ATOMS: atom_id res chain seq x y z
N MET A 1 18.62 14.80 -3.53
CA MET A 1 17.89 15.67 -2.59
C MET A 1 17.25 14.75 -1.57
N SER A 2 17.56 14.87 -0.29
CA SER A 2 16.95 14.01 0.74
C SER A 2 15.60 14.60 1.08
N GLU A 3 14.51 14.00 0.60
CA GLU A 3 13.16 14.39 1.00
C GLU A 3 13.08 14.24 2.53
N ARG A 4 12.84 15.34 3.24
CA ARG A 4 12.60 15.30 4.68
C ARG A 4 11.25 14.66 4.90
N VAL A 5 11.25 13.33 5.05
CA VAL A 5 10.07 12.57 5.44
C VAL A 5 9.58 13.12 6.79
N LYS A 6 8.43 13.80 6.78
CA LYS A 6 7.81 14.31 8.00
C LYS A 6 7.01 13.16 8.63
N LYS A 7 7.45 12.69 9.79
CA LYS A 7 6.68 11.73 10.58
C LYS A 7 5.33 12.33 10.99
N ARG A 8 4.23 11.64 10.71
CA ARG A 8 2.85 12.00 11.10
C ARG A 8 2.46 11.23 12.35
N GLU A 9 3.03 11.61 13.50
CA GLU A 9 2.73 10.96 14.79
C GLU A 9 1.27 11.14 15.21
N ASP A 10 0.62 12.18 14.70
CA ASP A 10 -0.80 12.47 14.88
C ASP A 10 -1.73 11.42 14.28
N LEU A 11 -1.24 10.58 13.36
CA LEU A 11 -2.05 9.54 12.71
C LEU A 11 -1.78 8.14 13.28
N ILE A 12 -0.83 7.99 14.20
CA ILE A 12 -0.43 6.67 14.72
C ILE A 12 -1.51 6.16 15.70
N GLY A 13 -2.11 5.02 15.37
CA GLY A 13 -3.15 4.38 16.18
C GLY A 13 -4.58 4.72 15.76
N ASP A 14 -4.74 5.66 14.83
CA ASP A 14 -6.05 6.03 14.30
C ASP A 14 -6.54 5.03 13.25
N THR A 15 -7.87 4.85 13.19
CA THR A 15 -8.52 4.03 12.16
C THR A 15 -8.84 4.90 10.94
N GLY A 16 -8.33 4.52 9.77
CA GLY A 16 -8.64 5.16 8.51
C GLY A 16 -9.89 4.56 7.83
N VAL A 17 -10.49 5.33 6.91
CA VAL A 17 -11.55 4.85 6.01
C VAL A 17 -11.11 5.08 4.58
N ILE A 18 -11.23 4.04 3.74
CA ILE A 18 -10.99 4.13 2.31
C ILE A 18 -12.16 4.89 1.70
N ILE A 19 -11.94 6.16 1.33
CA ILE A 19 -12.96 7.05 0.76
C ILE A 19 -13.05 6.98 -0.78
N ARG A 20 -12.14 6.25 -1.42
CA ARG A 20 -12.05 6.10 -2.88
C ARG A 20 -11.75 4.66 -3.26
N THR A 21 -12.33 4.22 -4.38
CA THR A 21 -12.07 2.90 -4.93
C THR A 21 -10.73 2.93 -5.66
N PHE A 22 -9.80 2.08 -5.25
CA PHE A 22 -8.58 1.82 -5.99
C PHE A 22 -8.57 0.39 -6.53
N LYS A 23 -7.81 0.18 -7.61
CA LYS A 23 -7.57 -1.15 -8.18
C LYS A 23 -6.10 -1.51 -7.98
N VAL A 24 -5.84 -2.71 -7.46
CA VAL A 24 -4.50 -3.29 -7.51
C VAL A 24 -4.20 -3.69 -8.95
N ILE A 25 -3.10 -3.17 -9.50
CA ILE A 25 -2.71 -3.37 -10.90
C ILE A 25 -1.38 -4.12 -11.06
N ASP A 26 -0.55 -4.14 -10.02
CA ASP A 26 0.69 -4.95 -9.95
C ASP A 26 0.97 -5.27 -8.47
N ALA A 27 1.64 -6.38 -8.20
CA ALA A 27 2.08 -6.76 -6.86
C ALA A 27 3.37 -7.58 -6.94
N ARG A 28 4.31 -7.30 -6.04
CA ARG A 28 5.61 -7.96 -5.98
C ARG A 28 5.91 -8.34 -4.54
N GLU A 29 6.33 -9.59 -4.36
CA GLU A 29 6.76 -10.08 -3.05
C GLU A 29 8.28 -10.18 -3.04
N GLY A 30 8.88 -9.60 -2.01
CA GLY A 30 10.31 -9.59 -1.77
C GLY A 30 10.63 -9.96 -0.33
N ILE A 31 11.92 -9.96 0.01
CA ILE A 31 12.40 -10.33 1.34
C ILE A 31 11.87 -9.38 2.43
N HIS A 32 11.58 -8.12 2.07
CA HIS A 32 11.07 -7.09 2.97
C HIS A 32 9.55 -7.13 3.18
N GLY A 33 8.83 -7.93 2.40
CA GLY A 33 7.37 -7.97 2.39
C GLY A 33 6.81 -7.76 0.98
N VAL A 34 5.73 -7.00 0.89
CA VAL A 34 4.94 -6.89 -0.34
C VAL A 34 4.89 -5.45 -0.82
N ASP A 35 5.23 -5.24 -2.08
CA ASP A 35 5.00 -3.99 -2.78
C ASP A 35 3.75 -4.12 -3.66
N VAL A 36 2.79 -3.23 -3.48
CA VAL A 36 1.53 -3.20 -4.24
C VAL A 36 1.47 -1.91 -5.06
N ARG A 37 1.14 -2.03 -6.35
CA ARG A 37 0.81 -0.89 -7.20
C ARG A 37 -0.69 -0.76 -7.31
N VAL A 38 -1.20 0.43 -6.98
CA VAL A 38 -2.62 0.77 -7.03
C VAL A 38 -2.87 1.87 -8.03
N CYS A 39 -4.03 1.82 -8.69
CA CYS A 39 -4.56 2.87 -9.55
C CYS A 39 -5.84 3.41 -8.92
N ASP A 40 -5.90 4.72 -8.66
CA ASP A 40 -7.10 5.41 -8.17
C ASP A 40 -8.10 5.66 -9.32
N SER A 41 -9.33 6.04 -9.01
CA SER A 41 -10.38 6.35 -9.99
C SER A 41 -10.01 7.48 -10.95
N ASP A 42 -9.10 8.36 -10.55
CA ASP A 42 -8.60 9.47 -11.36
C ASP A 42 -7.51 9.02 -12.37
N GLY A 43 -7.13 7.74 -12.37
CA GLY A 43 -6.10 7.17 -13.25
C GLY A 43 -4.68 7.32 -12.73
N GLU A 44 -4.51 7.94 -11.57
CA GLU A 44 -3.20 8.10 -10.92
C GLU A 44 -2.73 6.78 -10.30
N GLU A 45 -1.44 6.50 -10.43
CA GLU A 45 -0.83 5.24 -10.00
C GLU A 45 0.21 5.45 -8.91
N TYR A 46 0.14 4.62 -7.88
CA TYR A 46 0.99 4.71 -6.71
C TYR A 46 1.56 3.34 -6.34
N TRP A 47 2.81 3.32 -5.90
CA TRP A 47 3.39 2.17 -5.21
C TRP A 47 3.28 2.37 -3.70
N THR A 48 2.87 1.32 -3.00
CA THR A 48 2.87 1.27 -1.55
C THR A 48 3.50 -0.04 -1.08
N SER A 49 4.29 0.04 -0.01
CA SER A 49 5.00 -1.11 0.55
C SER A 49 4.36 -1.48 1.88
N LEU A 50 4.02 -2.76 2.02
CA LEU A 50 3.54 -3.36 3.25
C LEU A 50 4.68 -4.20 3.82
N GLU A 51 5.36 -3.66 4.82
CA GLU A 51 6.45 -4.35 5.50
C GLU A 51 5.91 -5.47 6.39
N ASN A 52 6.56 -6.63 6.37
CA ASN A 52 6.26 -7.77 7.22
C ASN A 52 4.81 -8.31 7.08
N VAL A 53 4.24 -8.17 5.88
CA VAL A 53 2.94 -8.74 5.48
C VAL A 53 3.15 -9.72 4.32
N GLU A 54 2.51 -10.88 4.40
CA GLU A 54 2.44 -11.86 3.30
C GLU A 54 1.09 -11.70 2.56
N LEU A 55 1.08 -11.78 1.23
CA LEU A 55 -0.16 -11.76 0.45
C LEU A 55 -0.79 -13.16 0.43
N ASP A 56 -1.92 -13.34 1.11
CA ASP A 56 -2.78 -14.49 0.87
C ASP A 56 -3.60 -14.27 -0.40
N SER A 57 -3.45 -15.16 -1.37
CA SER A 57 -4.20 -15.11 -2.63
C SER A 57 -5.67 -15.53 -2.48
N GLY A 58 -6.06 -16.10 -1.34
CA GLY A 58 -7.44 -16.53 -1.07
C GLY A 58 -7.95 -17.64 -2.01
N VAL A 59 -7.08 -18.19 -2.87
CA VAL A 59 -7.41 -19.33 -3.74
C VAL A 59 -7.25 -20.59 -2.90
N THR A 60 -8.35 -21.10 -2.35
CA THR A 60 -8.41 -22.48 -1.85
C THR A 60 -8.19 -23.40 -3.04
N LYS A 61 -7.06 -24.13 -3.07
CA LYS A 61 -6.81 -25.20 -4.03
C LYS A 61 -7.82 -26.33 -3.89
#